data_AF-A0A6V7M619-F1
#
_entry.id   AF-A0A6V7M619-F1
#
_cell.length_a   1.000
_cell.length_b   1.000
_cell.length_c   1.000
_cell.angle_alpha   90.00
_cell.angle_beta   90.00
_cell.angle_gamma   90.00
#
_symmetry.space_group_name_H-M   'P 1'
#
loop_
_entity.id
_entity.type
_entity.pdbx_description
1 polymer ?
#
loop_
_entity_poly.entity_id
_entity_poly.type
_entity_poly.pdbx_seq_one_letter_code
_entity_poly.pdbx_strand_id
1 'polypeptide(L)' 'DNPAPQSSHPTRRIFRCKVCSKTYLTRDSLTRHVRVECGKLPQFACPYCKL' A
#
# COMPACT_ATOMS: atom_id res chain seq x y z
N ASP A 1 -2.60 8.07 30.50
CA ASP A 1 -2.20 8.13 29.08
C ASP A 1 -2.29 6.73 28.50
N ASN A 2 -3.01 6.54 27.41
CA ASN A 2 -3.27 5.22 26.81
C ASN A 2 -2.10 4.84 25.88
N PRO A 3 -1.20 3.90 26.23
CA PRO A 3 -0.27 3.38 25.24
C PRO A 3 -1.03 2.31 24.46
N ALA A 4 -1.62 2.70 23.33
CA ALA A 4 -2.11 1.74 22.34
C ALA A 4 -0.98 0.73 22.07
N PRO A 5 -1.21 -0.59 22.17
CA PRO A 5 -0.20 -1.57 21.84
C PRO A 5 0.02 -1.50 20.33
N GLN A 6 1.07 -0.79 19.92
CA GLN A 6 1.50 -0.78 18.54
C GLN A 6 2.11 -2.15 18.25
N SER A 7 1.23 -3.02 17.76
CA SER A 7 1.47 -4.21 16.96
C SER A 7 2.96 -4.51 16.75
N SER A 8 3.38 -5.60 17.38
CA SER A 8 4.58 -6.35 17.11
C SER A 8 4.62 -6.80 15.64
N HIS A 9 4.93 -5.87 14.74
CA HIS A 9 5.42 -6.20 13.42
C HIS A 9 6.94 -6.32 13.50
N PRO A 10 7.54 -7.43 13.02
CA PRO A 10 8.98 -7.54 12.94
C PRO A 10 9.52 -6.32 12.20
N THR A 11 10.64 -5.78 12.68
CA THR A 11 11.41 -4.66 12.11
C THR A 11 11.99 -4.98 10.72
N ARG A 12 11.28 -5.76 9.90
CA ARG A 12 11.53 -5.91 8.48
C ARG A 12 11.40 -4.52 7.87
N ARG A 13 12.45 -4.07 7.19
CA ARG A 13 12.44 -2.83 6.41
C ARG A 13 11.32 -2.91 5.37
N ILE A 14 10.15 -2.38 5.70
CA ILE A 14 9.04 -2.23 4.78
C ILE A 14 9.28 -1.02 3.87
N PHE A 15 8.94 -1.17 2.60
CA PHE A 15 9.05 -0.13 1.59
C PHE A 15 7.72 0.61 1.51
N ARG A 16 7.70 1.87 1.96
CA ARG A 16 6.49 2.70 2.00
C ARG A 16 6.36 3.56 0.73
N CYS A 17 5.19 3.56 0.11
CA CYS A 17 4.84 4.48 -0.97
C CYS A 17 4.65 5.90 -0.41
N LYS A 18 5.34 6.90 -0.98
CA LYS A 18 5.24 8.30 -0.55
C LYS A 18 3.93 8.99 -0.97
N VAL A 19 3.22 8.43 -1.95
CA VAL A 19 2.01 9.03 -2.52
C VAL A 19 0.76 8.56 -1.79
N CYS A 20 0.63 7.25 -1.54
CA CYS A 20 -0.58 6.68 -0.91
C CYS A 20 -0.32 6.00 0.45
N SER A 21 0.91 6.05 0.97
CA SER A 21 1.31 5.49 2.27
C SER A 21 1.20 3.97 2.43
N LYS A 22 0.82 3.22 1.39
CA LYS A 22 0.83 1.75 1.37
C LYS A 22 2.24 1.20 1.59
N THR A 23 2.35 0.08 2.30
CA THR A 23 3.62 -0.55 2.67
C THR A 23 3.78 -1.90 1.98
N TYR A 24 4.99 -2.18 1.53
CA TYR A 24 5.34 -3.40 0.81
C TYR A 24 6.52 -4.08 1.51
N LEU A 25 6.58 -5.41 1.45
CA LEU A 25 7.68 -6.19 2.03
C LEU A 25 8.97 -6.09 1.20
N THR A 26 8.85 -5.78 -0.09
CA THR A 26 9.98 -5.76 -1.02
C THR A 26 9.99 -4.50 -1.90
N ARG A 27 11.17 -4.14 -2.43
CA ARG A 27 11.36 -2.97 -3.28
C ARG A 27 10.72 -3.14 -4.65
N ASP A 28 10.77 -4.34 -5.24
CA ASP A 28 10.13 -4.68 -6.51
C ASP A 28 8.61 -4.44 -6.44
N SER A 29 7.97 -4.87 -5.36
CA SER A 29 6.53 -4.71 -5.16
C SER A 29 6.15 -3.25 -5.02
N LEU A 30 6.93 -2.45 -4.27
CA LEU A 30 6.74 -1.00 -4.22
C LEU A 30 6.94 -0.36 -5.60
N THR A 31 8.00 -0.75 -6.32
CA THR A 31 8.33 -0.18 -7.64
C THR A 31 7.23 -0.45 -8.65
N ARG A 32 6.73 -1.69 -8.69
CA ARG A 32 5.59 -2.07 -9.52
C ARG A 32 4.35 -1.26 -9.13
N HIS A 33 4.02 -1.21 -7.84
CA HIS A 33 2.89 -0.42 -7.34
C HIS A 33 2.95 1.04 -7.81
N VAL A 34 4.08 1.73 -7.61
CA VAL A 34 4.22 3.14 -8.02
C VAL A 34 4.06 3.29 -9.54
N ARG A 35 4.57 2.33 -10.32
CA ARG A 35 4.53 2.38 -11.78
C ARG A 35 3.13 2.12 -12.36
N VAL A 36 2.36 1.19 -11.81
CA VAL A 36 1.14 0.67 -12.47
C VAL A 36 -0.15 0.82 -11.67
N GLU A 37 -0.07 1.10 -10.38
CA GLU A 37 -1.25 1.16 -9.49
C GLU A 37 -1.42 2.55 -8.86
N CYS A 38 -0.32 3.14 -8.39
CA CYS A 38 -0.38 4.30 -7.51
C CYS A 38 -0.88 5.54 -8.24
N GLY A 39 -1.97 6.13 -7.75
CA GLY A 39 -2.59 7.32 -8.36
C GLY A 39 -3.21 7.05 -9.73
N LYS A 40 -3.35 5.79 -10.14
CA LYS A 40 -4.04 5.41 -11.36
C LYS A 40 -5.47 5.00 -11.04
N LEU A 41 -6.39 5.40 -11.91
CA LEU A 41 -7.76 4.92 -11.83
C LEU A 41 -7.82 3.43 -12.20
N PRO A 42 -8.80 2.69 -11.66
CA PRO A 42 -9.04 1.32 -12.09
C PRO A 42 -9.22 1.29 -13.60
N GLN A 43 -8.37 0.54 -14.30
CA GLN A 43 -8.52 0.34 -15.75
C GLN A 43 -9.70 -0.58 -16.08
N PHE A 44 -10.16 -1.35 -15.11
CA PHE A 44 -11.28 -2.27 -15.26
C PHE A 44 -12.43 -1.81 -14.38
N ALA A 45 -13.59 -1.61 -14.99
CA ALA A 45 -14.82 -1.37 -14.27
C ALA A 45 -15.34 -2.70 -13.70
N CYS A 46 -15.62 -2.74 -12.40
CA CYS A 46 -16.32 -3.87 -11.81
C CYS A 46 -17.80 -3.79 -12.22
N PRO A 47 -18.39 -4.80 -12.88
CA PRO A 47 -19.79 -4.75 -13.32
C PRO A 47 -20.79 -4.70 -12.15
N TYR A 48 -20.33 -5.01 -10.93
CA TYR A 48 -21.13 -5.01 -9.71
C TYR A 48 -20.93 -3.77 -8.84
N CYS A 49 -19.84 -3.01 -9.03
CA CYS A 49 -19.58 -1.79 -8.27
C CYS A 49 -19.93 -0.57 -9.13
N LYS A 50 -20.89 0.24 -8.68
CA LYS A 50 -21.06 1.60 -9.20
C LYS A 50 -20.05 2.47 -8.44
N LEU A 51 -19.06 3.00 -9.16
CA LEU A 51 -18.05 3.93 -8.65
C LEU A 51 -18.70 5.08 -7.87
#